data_AF-A0A8S0TKN6-F1
#
_entry.id   AF-A0A8S0TKN6-F1
#
_cell.length_a   1.000
_cell.length_b   1.000
_cell.length_c   1.000
_cell.angle_alpha   90.00
_cell.angle_beta   90.00
_cell.angle_gamma   90.00
#
_symmetry.space_group_name_H-M   'P 1'
#
loop_
_entity.id
_entity.type
_entity.pdbx_description
1 polymer ?
#
loop_
_entity_poly.entity_id
_entity_poly.type
_entity_poly.pdbx_seq_one_letter_code
_entity_poly.pdbx_strand_id
1 'polypeptide(L)'
;MYALPPISPLRMIVRATIPTAITTLSVLSSISKPSFSFPKLPSPTPFNSSYTTERPSILFTSSKMSWLNKLGFGLRNPTGSPVDSSSDSSIAQGPDDDVPAPGQMFVQFGAGCFWGVELAFQRVPGVTKTEAGYSQGYLHNPTYQDVCSGTTNHSEVVRVQYDPKECSYETMLDVFWARHDPTTRNRQGNDVGTQYRSGIYFYTPEQEKEALESRDKQQKLLNRKIVTEILPAKKFYSAEEYHQQYLEKGGRFGSKQSAGKGCNDPIRCYG
;
A
#
# COMPACT_ATOMS: atom_id res chain seq x y z
N MET A 1 -3.52 62.35 45.06
CA MET A 1 -4.05 62.57 46.42
C MET A 1 -5.23 61.62 46.60
N TYR A 2 -4.98 60.46 47.21
CA TYR A 2 -5.34 60.11 48.61
C TYR A 2 -6.86 59.85 48.75
N ALA A 3 -7.36 58.80 49.38
CA ALA A 3 -6.80 57.62 50.04
C ALA A 3 -7.96 56.66 50.35
N LEU A 4 -7.63 55.38 50.57
CA LEU A 4 -8.48 54.34 51.20
C LEU A 4 -8.93 54.75 52.61
N PRO A 5 -9.92 54.05 53.21
CA PRO A 5 -9.60 53.08 54.28
C PRO A 5 -10.64 51.91 54.40
N PRO A 6 -10.70 51.08 55.47
CA PRO A 6 -9.73 50.03 55.83
C PRO A 6 -10.34 48.63 56.18
N ILE A 7 -9.50 47.59 56.01
CA ILE A 7 -9.16 46.45 56.92
C ILE A 7 -10.28 45.61 57.63
N SER A 8 -10.41 44.34 57.18
CA SER A 8 -10.48 43.01 57.86
C SER A 8 -10.58 42.90 59.41
N PRO A 9 -11.16 41.82 60.00
CA PRO A 9 -10.37 40.59 60.23
C PRO A 9 -11.09 39.21 60.35
N LEU A 10 -10.24 38.16 60.33
CA LEU A 10 -10.35 36.77 60.82
C LEU A 10 -11.24 35.75 60.05
N ARG A 11 -10.63 34.82 59.32
CA ARG A 11 -10.14 33.46 59.73
C ARG A 11 -11.26 32.43 59.94
N MET A 12 -11.36 31.47 59.02
CA MET A 12 -11.44 30.06 59.40
C MET A 12 -10.72 29.17 58.38
N ILE A 13 -9.76 28.43 58.91
CA ILE A 13 -8.91 27.45 58.25
C ILE A 13 -9.66 26.12 58.28
N VAL A 14 -9.81 25.44 57.14
CA VAL A 14 -9.92 23.98 57.12
C VAL A 14 -9.01 23.46 56.00
N ARG A 15 -7.84 22.96 56.42
CA ARG A 15 -6.98 22.07 55.62
C ARG A 15 -7.63 20.69 55.64
N ALA A 16 -7.97 20.15 54.46
CA ALA A 16 -8.20 18.73 54.30
C ALA A 16 -6.91 18.10 53.77
N THR A 17 -6.15 17.49 54.68
CA THR A 17 -5.05 16.57 54.40
C THR A 17 -5.64 15.22 54.00
N ILE A 18 -5.40 14.80 52.76
CA ILE A 18 -5.65 13.41 52.31
C ILE A 18 -4.34 12.63 52.47
N PRO A 19 -4.33 11.48 53.17
CA PRO A 19 -3.11 10.73 53.40
C PRO A 19 -2.69 9.93 52.16
N THR A 20 -1.39 9.98 51.91
CA THR A 20 -0.61 9.06 51.09
C THR A 20 -0.76 7.61 51.56
N ALA A 21 -1.10 6.70 50.66
CA ALA A 21 -0.84 5.26 50.81
C ALA A 21 0.04 4.81 49.65
N ILE A 22 1.35 4.76 49.91
CA ILE A 22 2.33 4.06 49.07
C ILE A 22 2.16 2.57 49.39
N THR A 23 1.64 1.81 48.42
CA THR A 23 1.64 0.34 48.52
C THR A 23 2.69 -0.18 47.57
N THR A 24 3.88 -0.47 48.11
CA THR A 24 4.91 -1.26 47.44
C THR A 24 4.49 -2.73 47.48
N LEU A 25 4.08 -3.27 46.33
CA LEU A 25 3.89 -4.71 46.14
C LEU A 25 5.05 -5.24 45.29
N SER A 26 6.06 -5.74 46.00
CA SER A 26 7.05 -6.66 45.46
C SER A 26 6.42 -8.04 45.33
N VAL A 27 6.23 -8.53 44.10
CA VAL A 27 6.02 -9.96 43.85
C VAL A 27 7.14 -10.44 42.94
N LEU A 28 8.03 -11.23 43.55
CA LEU A 28 9.06 -12.02 42.88
C LEU A 28 8.44 -13.22 42.16
N SER A 29 8.84 -13.37 40.90
CA SER A 29 9.08 -14.60 40.14
C SER A 29 8.26 -15.87 40.46
N SER A 30 7.48 -16.32 39.47
CA SER A 30 7.54 -17.72 39.04
C SER A 30 7.07 -17.86 37.58
N ILE A 31 8.04 -18.06 36.70
CA ILE A 31 7.84 -18.48 35.31
C ILE A 31 7.47 -19.96 35.36
N SER A 32 6.20 -20.29 35.17
CA SER A 32 5.79 -21.63 34.77
C SER A 32 5.50 -21.60 33.26
N LYS A 33 6.31 -22.31 32.50
CA LYS A 33 6.13 -22.51 31.05
C LYS A 33 4.83 -23.31 30.84
N PRO A 34 3.92 -22.90 29.94
CA PRO A 34 2.86 -23.80 29.52
C PRO A 34 3.47 -24.92 28.67
N SER A 35 3.47 -26.12 29.22
CA SER A 35 3.76 -27.37 28.51
C SER A 35 2.65 -27.65 27.52
N PHE A 36 2.78 -27.16 26.28
CA PHE A 36 1.90 -27.59 25.19
C PHE A 36 2.27 -29.01 24.77
N SER A 37 1.47 -29.98 25.20
CA SER A 37 1.47 -31.32 24.63
C SER A 37 0.80 -31.27 23.26
N PHE A 38 1.60 -31.38 22.20
CA PHE A 38 1.11 -31.62 20.85
C PHE A 38 0.44 -33.00 20.77
N PRO A 39 -0.79 -33.12 20.24
CA PRO A 39 -1.31 -34.42 19.85
C PRO A 39 -0.44 -34.97 18.71
N LYS A 40 -0.01 -36.22 18.90
CA LYS A 40 0.84 -36.99 17.98
C LYS A 40 0.09 -37.16 16.65
N LEU A 41 0.56 -36.52 15.59
CA LEU A 41 0.06 -36.79 14.24
C LEU A 41 0.32 -38.27 13.91
N PRO A 42 -0.64 -39.00 13.33
CA PRO A 42 -0.38 -40.32 12.80
C PRO A 42 0.60 -40.23 11.63
N SER A 43 1.60 -41.10 11.65
CA SER A 43 2.57 -41.30 10.58
C SER A 43 1.87 -41.69 9.28
N PRO A 44 2.21 -41.08 8.12
CA PRO A 44 1.68 -41.53 6.84
C PRO A 44 2.21 -42.93 6.53
N THR A 45 1.30 -43.90 6.41
CA THR A 45 1.57 -45.21 5.84
C THR A 45 1.97 -45.08 4.37
N PRO A 46 2.97 -45.82 3.88
CA PRO A 46 3.36 -45.77 2.48
C PRO A 46 2.24 -46.38 1.62
N PHE A 47 1.59 -45.55 0.82
CA PHE A 47 0.65 -46.00 -0.20
C PHE A 47 1.46 -46.56 -1.37
N ASN A 48 1.60 -47.88 -1.39
CA ASN A 48 2.06 -48.61 -2.56
C ASN A 48 0.92 -48.65 -3.58
N SER A 49 1.11 -47.95 -4.69
CA SER A 49 0.27 -48.07 -5.86
C SER A 49 1.15 -48.21 -7.09
N SER A 50 1.53 -49.46 -7.34
CA SER A 50 1.99 -49.94 -8.64
C SER A 50 0.87 -49.79 -9.67
N TYR A 51 0.98 -48.80 -10.55
CA TYR A 51 0.30 -48.82 -11.85
C TYR A 51 1.32 -48.58 -12.96
N THR A 52 1.65 -49.71 -13.58
CA THR A 52 1.90 -49.93 -15.02
C THR A 52 2.14 -48.71 -15.90
N THR A 53 3.39 -48.64 -16.37
CA THR A 53 3.86 -47.97 -17.57
C THR A 53 3.09 -48.42 -18.81
N GLU A 54 2.39 -47.50 -19.47
CA GLU A 54 1.96 -47.65 -20.87
C GLU A 54 2.23 -46.31 -21.57
N ARG A 55 3.26 -46.31 -22.43
CA ARG A 55 3.56 -45.23 -23.39
C ARG A 55 2.69 -45.42 -24.63
N PRO A 56 2.10 -44.37 -25.18
CA PRO A 56 1.88 -44.27 -26.61
C PRO A 56 2.93 -43.33 -27.22
N SER A 57 3.80 -43.92 -28.03
CA SER A 57 4.65 -43.25 -29.01
C SER A 57 3.78 -42.53 -30.05
N ILE A 58 3.94 -41.22 -30.16
CA ILE A 58 3.45 -40.44 -31.32
C ILE A 58 4.65 -39.70 -31.92
N LEU A 59 4.72 -39.81 -33.24
CA LEU A 59 5.84 -39.55 -34.12
C LEU A 59 6.29 -38.08 -34.12
N PHE A 60 7.61 -37.92 -34.03
CA PHE A 60 8.33 -36.73 -34.49
C PHE A 60 8.17 -36.59 -36.00
N THR A 61 7.43 -35.58 -36.46
CA THR A 61 7.58 -35.07 -37.82
C THR A 61 8.52 -33.89 -37.79
N SER A 62 9.76 -34.16 -38.22
CA SER A 62 10.73 -33.16 -38.63
C SER A 62 10.14 -32.30 -39.75
N SER A 63 10.06 -30.99 -39.54
CA SER A 63 9.89 -30.04 -40.63
C SER A 63 11.13 -29.14 -40.69
N LYS A 64 12.10 -29.60 -41.48
CA LYS A 64 13.13 -28.75 -42.08
C LYS A 64 12.46 -27.90 -43.15
N MET A 65 12.43 -26.59 -42.98
CA MET A 65 12.39 -25.60 -44.06
C MET A 65 12.83 -24.25 -43.46
N SER A 66 13.45 -23.31 -44.15
CA SER A 66 14.32 -23.28 -45.30
C SER A 66 14.84 -21.84 -45.26
N TRP A 67 16.15 -21.68 -45.31
CA TRP A 67 16.83 -20.39 -45.34
C TRP A 67 16.68 -19.77 -46.73
N LEU A 68 15.49 -19.23 -47.05
CA LEU A 68 15.22 -18.44 -48.25
C LEU A 68 13.85 -17.76 -48.12
N ASN A 69 13.85 -16.52 -47.63
CA ASN A 69 12.89 -15.48 -48.02
C ASN A 69 13.58 -14.12 -47.82
N LYS A 70 14.54 -13.89 -48.71
CA LYS A 70 15.14 -12.60 -49.02
C LYS A 70 14.58 -12.24 -50.40
N LEU A 71 14.21 -10.97 -50.57
CA LEU A 71 13.59 -10.31 -51.75
C LEU A 71 12.06 -10.24 -51.67
N GLY A 72 11.60 -9.02 -51.40
CA GLY A 72 10.19 -8.69 -51.19
C GLY A 72 9.41 -8.55 -52.48
N PHE A 73 8.09 -8.55 -52.33
CA PHE A 73 7.10 -7.68 -52.97
C PHE A 73 5.76 -8.03 -52.31
N GLY A 74 5.29 -7.17 -51.41
CA GLY A 74 4.02 -7.35 -50.72
C GLY A 74 3.51 -5.98 -50.27
N LEU A 75 2.54 -5.46 -51.02
CA LEU A 75 1.83 -4.20 -50.76
C LEU A 75 1.25 -4.23 -49.34
N ARG A 76 1.81 -3.44 -48.43
CA ARG A 76 1.29 -3.22 -47.08
C ARG A 76 0.69 -1.82 -47.02
N ASN A 77 -0.60 -1.73 -46.72
CA ASN A 77 -1.29 -0.48 -46.40
C ASN A 77 -0.52 0.30 -45.31
N PRO A 78 -0.28 1.62 -45.48
CA PRO A 78 0.44 2.42 -44.50
C PRO A 78 -0.55 3.17 -43.61
N THR A 79 -1.04 2.55 -42.55
CA THR A 79 -1.67 3.28 -41.44
C THR A 79 -1.27 2.62 -40.12
N GLY A 80 -0.08 2.98 -39.67
CA GLY A 80 0.50 2.52 -38.41
C GLY A 80 1.77 3.29 -38.21
N SER A 81 1.64 4.56 -37.84
CA SER A 81 2.77 5.40 -37.45
C SER A 81 3.57 4.69 -36.36
N PRO A 82 4.91 4.71 -36.39
CA PRO A 82 5.69 4.32 -35.21
C PRO A 82 5.28 5.28 -34.09
N VAL A 83 4.57 4.79 -33.08
CA VAL A 83 4.37 5.55 -31.85
C VAL A 83 5.75 5.77 -31.25
N ASP A 84 6.19 7.01 -31.33
CA ASP A 84 7.50 7.46 -30.88
C ASP A 84 7.58 7.21 -29.36
N SER A 85 8.46 6.32 -28.92
CA SER A 85 8.60 5.96 -27.50
C SER A 85 8.93 7.17 -26.62
N SER A 86 9.43 8.26 -27.21
CA SER A 86 9.62 9.54 -26.54
C SER A 86 8.30 10.23 -26.17
N SER A 87 7.28 10.16 -27.04
CA SER A 87 5.95 10.74 -26.79
C SER A 87 5.24 10.01 -25.65
N ASP A 88 5.32 8.68 -25.64
CA ASP A 88 4.74 7.81 -24.63
C ASP A 88 5.24 8.13 -23.20
N SER A 89 6.57 8.21 -23.08
CA SER A 89 7.24 8.56 -21.83
C SER A 89 6.88 9.97 -21.36
N SER A 90 6.82 10.95 -22.26
CA SER A 90 6.45 12.32 -21.88
C SER A 90 5.02 12.43 -21.33
N ILE A 91 4.07 11.65 -21.85
CA ILE A 91 2.70 11.63 -21.32
C ILE A 91 2.67 10.99 -19.94
N ALA A 92 3.30 9.82 -19.78
CA ALA A 92 3.34 9.12 -18.49
C ALA A 92 4.11 9.86 -17.40
N GLN A 93 5.11 10.65 -17.78
CA GLN A 93 5.89 11.48 -16.87
C GLN A 93 5.25 12.84 -16.58
N GLY A 94 4.18 13.22 -17.29
CA GLY A 94 3.41 14.43 -17.04
C GLY A 94 2.67 14.41 -15.69
N PRO A 95 2.11 15.55 -15.26
CA PRO A 95 1.34 15.64 -14.02
C PRO A 95 0.03 14.84 -14.07
N ASP A 96 -0.58 14.62 -12.91
CA ASP A 96 -1.97 14.18 -12.82
C ASP A 96 -2.91 15.38 -12.96
N ASP A 97 -3.46 15.56 -14.17
CA ASP A 97 -4.38 16.67 -14.50
C ASP A 97 -5.85 16.40 -14.12
N ASP A 98 -6.15 15.25 -13.51
CA ASP A 98 -7.50 14.97 -13.04
C ASP A 98 -7.87 15.89 -11.87
N VAL A 99 -9.14 16.31 -11.82
CA VAL A 99 -9.64 17.21 -10.76
C VAL A 99 -10.47 16.40 -9.75
N PRO A 100 -10.21 16.52 -8.44
CA PRO A 100 -11.04 15.85 -7.44
C PRO A 100 -12.44 16.48 -7.37
N ALA A 101 -13.37 15.82 -6.68
CA ALA A 101 -14.70 16.37 -6.45
C ALA A 101 -14.61 17.71 -5.66
N PRO A 102 -15.60 18.61 -5.78
CA PRO A 102 -15.57 19.91 -5.11
C PRO A 102 -15.34 19.78 -3.60
N GLY A 103 -14.37 20.54 -3.06
CA GLY A 103 -14.00 20.51 -1.65
C GLY A 103 -13.00 19.42 -1.28
N GLN A 104 -12.69 18.49 -2.19
CA GLN A 104 -11.82 17.35 -1.91
C GLN A 104 -10.38 17.58 -2.40
N MET A 105 -9.45 16.81 -1.83
CA MET A 105 -8.04 16.79 -2.23
C MET A 105 -7.60 15.39 -2.67
N PHE A 106 -6.63 15.33 -3.57
CA PHE A 106 -5.97 14.08 -3.95
C PHE A 106 -4.66 13.85 -3.17
N VAL A 107 -4.30 12.58 -3.02
CA VAL A 107 -2.98 12.06 -2.64
C VAL A 107 -2.79 10.70 -3.30
N GLN A 108 -1.55 10.33 -3.66
CA GLN A 108 -1.23 8.96 -4.09
C GLN A 108 -0.21 8.29 -3.17
N PHE A 109 -0.42 7.01 -2.88
CA PHE A 109 0.47 6.19 -2.06
C PHE A 109 0.82 4.87 -2.76
N GLY A 110 2.11 4.55 -2.86
CA GLY A 110 2.62 3.23 -3.22
C GLY A 110 3.15 2.52 -1.96
N ALA A 111 2.62 1.34 -1.64
CA ALA A 111 2.94 0.64 -0.39
C ALA A 111 2.90 -0.89 -0.54
N GLY A 112 3.36 -1.38 -1.70
CA GLY A 112 3.26 -2.79 -2.08
C GLY A 112 2.03 -3.08 -2.94
N CYS A 113 1.51 -4.31 -2.87
CA CYS A 113 0.29 -4.70 -3.57
C CYS A 113 -0.87 -3.76 -3.20
N PHE A 114 -1.42 -3.05 -4.19
CA PHE A 114 -2.42 -2.00 -3.97
C PHE A 114 -3.73 -2.48 -3.33
N TRP A 115 -4.04 -3.78 -3.32
CA TRP A 115 -5.28 -4.33 -2.79
C TRP A 115 -5.42 -4.10 -1.28
N GLY A 116 -4.36 -4.39 -0.54
CA GLY A 116 -4.32 -4.17 0.91
C GLY A 116 -4.21 -2.69 1.26
N VAL A 117 -3.54 -1.91 0.42
CA VAL A 117 -3.36 -0.47 0.59
C VAL A 117 -4.68 0.26 0.39
N GLU A 118 -5.41 -0.09 -0.67
CA GLU A 118 -6.72 0.48 -0.99
C GLU A 118 -7.69 0.23 0.15
N LEU A 119 -7.81 -1.02 0.61
CA LEU A 119 -8.68 -1.36 1.73
C LEU A 119 -8.34 -0.58 3.02
N ALA A 120 -7.06 -0.30 3.27
CA ALA A 120 -6.66 0.51 4.42
C ALA A 120 -7.22 1.94 4.32
N PHE A 121 -7.12 2.58 3.15
CA PHE A 121 -7.67 3.92 2.94
C PHE A 121 -9.19 3.94 2.83
N GLN A 122 -9.82 2.89 2.30
CA GLN A 122 -11.29 2.78 2.27
C GLN A 122 -11.89 2.92 3.68
N ARG A 123 -11.18 2.44 4.72
CA ARG A 123 -11.63 2.44 6.11
C ARG A 123 -11.45 3.78 6.83
N VAL A 124 -10.77 4.76 6.23
CA VAL A 124 -10.49 6.05 6.88
C VAL A 124 -11.74 6.95 6.81
N PRO A 125 -12.30 7.42 7.94
CA PRO A 125 -13.33 8.45 7.94
C PRO A 125 -12.82 9.73 7.24
N GLY A 126 -13.67 10.39 6.44
CA GLY A 126 -13.29 11.53 5.60
C GLY A 126 -12.66 11.17 4.25
N VAL A 127 -12.24 9.93 4.01
CA VAL A 127 -11.93 9.44 2.65
C VAL A 127 -13.22 9.19 1.88
N THR A 128 -13.37 9.84 0.72
CA THR A 128 -14.58 9.77 -0.10
C THR A 128 -14.44 8.89 -1.34
N LYS A 129 -13.22 8.68 -1.84
CA LYS A 129 -12.95 7.76 -2.95
C LYS A 129 -11.54 7.17 -2.83
N THR A 130 -11.41 5.89 -3.15
CA THR A 130 -10.13 5.22 -3.39
C THR A 130 -10.13 4.65 -4.80
N GLU A 131 -8.95 4.54 -5.40
CA GLU A 131 -8.79 3.95 -6.73
C GLU A 131 -7.40 3.33 -6.84
N ALA A 132 -7.33 2.04 -7.16
CA ALA A 132 -6.10 1.33 -7.48
C ALA A 132 -5.61 1.71 -8.88
N GLY A 133 -4.30 1.88 -9.06
CA GLY A 133 -3.75 2.24 -10.35
C GLY A 133 -2.23 2.18 -10.45
N TYR A 134 -1.73 2.72 -11.55
CA TYR A 134 -0.31 2.75 -11.93
C TYR A 134 0.15 4.19 -12.13
N SER A 135 1.32 4.54 -11.61
CA SER A 135 1.92 5.88 -11.82
C SER A 135 3.45 5.82 -11.80
N GLN A 136 4.11 6.96 -12.04
CA GLN A 136 5.57 7.17 -12.01
C GLN A 136 6.42 6.42 -13.06
N GLY A 137 5.81 5.56 -13.88
CA GLY A 137 6.46 4.84 -14.96
C GLY A 137 6.51 5.60 -16.27
N TYR A 138 7.04 4.95 -17.29
CA TYR A 138 7.32 5.57 -18.60
C TYR A 138 6.39 5.12 -19.72
N LEU A 139 5.48 4.18 -19.45
CA LEU A 139 4.56 3.66 -20.46
C LEU A 139 3.23 4.40 -20.37
N HIS A 140 2.71 4.91 -21.48
CA HIS A 140 1.34 5.44 -21.51
C HIS A 140 0.34 4.28 -21.59
N ASN A 141 -0.78 4.40 -20.88
CA ASN A 141 -1.85 3.40 -20.82
C ASN A 141 -1.33 1.97 -20.52
N PRO A 142 -0.55 1.76 -19.45
CA PRO A 142 -0.04 0.45 -19.10
C PRO A 142 -1.18 -0.50 -18.72
N THR A 143 -1.09 -1.76 -19.14
CA THR A 143 -1.93 -2.85 -18.60
C THR A 143 -1.30 -3.46 -17.36
N TYR A 144 -2.06 -4.23 -16.58
CA TYR A 144 -1.49 -5.00 -15.48
C TYR A 144 -0.33 -5.91 -15.91
N GLN A 145 -0.43 -6.52 -17.10
CA GLN A 145 0.60 -7.39 -17.65
C GLN A 145 1.89 -6.61 -17.97
N ASP A 146 1.76 -5.40 -18.50
CA ASP A 146 2.91 -4.53 -18.75
C ASP A 146 3.61 -4.19 -17.43
N VAL A 147 2.86 -3.85 -16.39
CA VAL A 147 3.44 -3.53 -15.06
C VAL A 147 4.08 -4.77 -14.43
N CYS A 148 3.44 -5.95 -14.54
CA CYS A 148 3.98 -7.21 -14.05
C CYS A 148 5.30 -7.63 -14.70
N SER A 149 5.57 -7.18 -15.93
CA SER A 149 6.87 -7.41 -16.58
C SER A 149 8.04 -6.75 -15.84
N GLY A 150 7.77 -5.72 -15.04
CA GLY A 150 8.76 -4.94 -14.30
C GLY A 150 9.56 -3.95 -15.15
N THR A 151 9.29 -3.82 -16.45
CA THR A 151 10.09 -2.97 -17.36
C THR A 151 9.56 -1.55 -17.52
N THR A 152 8.31 -1.29 -17.09
CA THR A 152 7.65 0.02 -17.29
C THR A 152 8.04 1.06 -16.25
N ASN A 153 8.64 0.62 -15.13
CA ASN A 153 8.94 1.41 -13.95
C ASN A 153 7.70 2.06 -13.27
N HIS A 154 6.48 1.65 -13.63
CA HIS A 154 5.29 2.04 -12.87
C HIS A 154 5.38 1.51 -11.45
N SER A 155 4.82 2.26 -10.49
CA SER A 155 4.44 1.75 -9.17
C SER A 155 2.97 1.39 -9.19
N GLU A 156 2.60 0.30 -8.52
CA GLU A 156 1.24 0.16 -8.00
C GLU A 156 1.04 1.24 -6.95
N VAL A 157 -0.05 1.99 -7.09
CA VAL A 157 -0.41 3.09 -6.21
C VAL A 157 -1.91 3.06 -5.94
N VAL A 158 -2.32 3.68 -4.84
CA VAL A 158 -3.71 4.04 -4.57
C VAL A 158 -3.82 5.55 -4.64
N ARG A 159 -4.67 6.06 -5.53
CA ARG A 159 -5.10 7.46 -5.52
C ARG A 159 -6.28 7.60 -4.60
N VAL A 160 -6.14 8.47 -3.61
CA VAL A 160 -7.17 8.71 -2.59
C VAL A 160 -7.71 10.12 -2.73
N GLN A 161 -9.03 10.24 -2.65
CA GLN A 161 -9.73 11.50 -2.50
C GLN A 161 -10.29 11.61 -1.08
N TYR A 162 -10.04 12.73 -0.41
CA TYR A 162 -10.48 12.96 0.96
C TYR A 162 -11.00 14.39 1.15
N ASP A 163 -11.90 14.57 2.11
CA ASP A 163 -12.33 15.89 2.58
C ASP A 163 -11.33 16.39 3.64
N PRO A 164 -10.54 17.45 3.39
CA PRO A 164 -9.59 18.00 4.35
C PRO A 164 -10.24 18.57 5.62
N LYS A 165 -11.57 18.77 5.64
CA LYS A 165 -12.32 19.16 6.84
C LYS A 165 -12.65 17.98 7.75
N GLU A 166 -12.71 16.77 7.21
CA GLU A 166 -13.03 15.55 7.96
C GLU A 166 -11.79 14.69 8.24
N CYS A 167 -10.79 14.72 7.36
CA CYS A 167 -9.55 13.95 7.48
C CYS A 167 -8.33 14.80 7.15
N SER A 168 -7.33 14.81 8.03
CA SER A 168 -6.06 15.49 7.77
C SER A 168 -5.13 14.66 6.89
N TYR A 169 -4.19 15.32 6.21
CA TYR A 169 -3.13 14.63 5.48
C TYR A 169 -2.20 13.84 6.42
N GLU A 170 -1.93 14.36 7.62
CA GLU A 170 -1.22 13.64 8.68
C GLU A 170 -1.87 12.27 9.00
N THR A 171 -3.20 12.21 9.08
CA THR A 171 -3.93 10.93 9.28
C THR A 171 -3.68 9.95 8.14
N MET A 172 -3.62 10.44 6.90
CA MET A 172 -3.33 9.60 5.73
C MET A 172 -1.89 9.06 5.75
N LEU A 173 -0.94 9.88 6.20
CA LEU A 173 0.46 9.47 6.39
C LEU A 173 0.59 8.42 7.51
N ASP A 174 -0.13 8.56 8.61
CA ASP A 174 -0.13 7.57 9.69
C ASP A 174 -0.65 6.20 9.21
N VAL A 175 -1.73 6.20 8.42
CA VAL A 175 -2.26 4.98 7.77
C VAL A 175 -1.23 4.37 6.83
N PHE A 176 -0.55 5.20 6.02
CA PHE A 176 0.50 4.77 5.11
C PHE A 176 1.65 4.07 5.85
N TRP A 177 2.19 4.69 6.91
CA TRP A 177 3.30 4.13 7.70
C TRP A 177 2.91 2.86 8.45
N ALA A 178 1.66 2.74 8.91
CA ALA A 178 1.17 1.55 9.58
C ALA A 178 0.90 0.36 8.64
N ARG A 179 0.69 0.61 7.34
CA ARG A 179 0.24 -0.40 6.37
C ARG A 179 1.37 -1.29 5.84
N HIS A 180 2.60 -0.81 5.79
CA HIS A 180 3.68 -1.47 5.07
C HIS A 180 5.04 -1.33 5.77
N ASP A 181 6.08 -1.97 5.22
CA ASP A 181 7.46 -1.81 5.69
C ASP A 181 8.13 -0.76 4.80
N PRO A 182 8.36 0.48 5.30
CA PRO A 182 8.94 1.55 4.49
C PRO A 182 10.46 1.38 4.28
N THR A 183 11.06 0.27 4.71
CA THR A 183 12.51 0.03 4.72
C THR A 183 12.95 -1.05 3.72
N THR A 184 12.01 -1.63 2.97
CA THR A 184 12.26 -2.63 1.93
C THR A 184 12.21 -2.00 0.53
N ARG A 185 13.38 -1.91 -0.12
CA ARG A 185 13.48 -1.33 -1.47
C ARG A 185 12.88 -2.30 -2.49
N ASN A 186 11.97 -1.79 -3.33
CA ASN A 186 11.36 -2.52 -4.47
C ASN A 186 10.78 -3.89 -4.05
N ARG A 187 10.18 -3.94 -2.86
CA ARG A 187 9.58 -5.14 -2.28
C ARG A 187 8.64 -4.75 -1.16
N GLN A 188 7.52 -5.47 -1.06
CA GLN A 188 6.69 -5.49 0.14
C GLN A 188 6.28 -6.94 0.46
N GLY A 189 6.70 -7.45 1.62
CA GLY A 189 6.52 -8.86 1.94
C GLY A 189 7.16 -9.77 0.87
N ASN A 190 6.35 -10.65 0.27
CA ASN A 190 6.78 -11.55 -0.80
C ASN A 190 6.63 -10.96 -2.22
N ASP A 191 6.01 -9.78 -2.35
CA ASP A 191 5.83 -9.11 -3.63
C ASP A 191 7.13 -8.35 -3.95
N VAL A 192 7.87 -8.82 -4.96
CA VAL A 192 9.20 -8.30 -5.33
C VAL A 192 9.15 -7.66 -6.71
N GLY A 193 9.63 -6.41 -6.81
CA GLY A 193 9.63 -5.65 -8.04
C GLY A 193 9.53 -4.15 -7.79
N THR A 194 9.97 -3.35 -8.75
CA THR A 194 9.89 -1.87 -8.68
C THR A 194 8.46 -1.40 -8.53
N GLN A 195 7.48 -2.15 -9.05
CA GLN A 195 6.07 -1.85 -8.93
C GLN A 195 5.54 -1.90 -7.49
N TYR A 196 6.24 -2.58 -6.58
CA TYR A 196 5.84 -2.71 -5.18
C TYR A 196 6.64 -1.79 -4.25
N ARG A 197 7.26 -0.74 -4.79
CA ARG A 197 8.06 0.20 -4.00
C ARG A 197 7.19 1.07 -3.08
N SER A 198 7.81 1.52 -2.00
CA SER A 198 7.22 2.51 -1.09
C SER A 198 7.36 3.91 -1.69
N GLY A 199 6.26 4.66 -1.80
CA GLY A 199 6.24 6.00 -2.38
C GLY A 199 5.07 6.84 -1.89
N ILE A 200 5.32 8.14 -1.69
CA ILE A 200 4.31 9.17 -1.43
C ILE A 200 4.38 10.15 -2.60
N TYR A 201 3.26 10.33 -3.31
CA TYR A 201 3.21 11.25 -4.43
C TYR A 201 2.26 12.41 -4.16
N PHE A 202 2.85 13.59 -3.98
CA PHE A 202 2.16 14.78 -3.49
C PHE A 202 1.62 15.65 -4.64
N TYR A 203 0.50 16.32 -4.39
CA TYR A 203 -0.13 17.27 -5.32
C TYR A 203 0.19 18.72 -4.96
N THR A 204 0.59 19.01 -3.73
CA THR A 204 0.91 20.38 -3.28
C THR A 204 2.23 20.46 -2.50
N PRO A 205 2.88 21.63 -2.45
CA PRO A 205 4.07 21.83 -1.62
C PRO A 205 3.84 21.60 -0.12
N GLU A 206 2.62 21.83 0.37
CA GLU A 206 2.25 21.54 1.76
C GLU A 206 2.27 20.03 2.04
N GLN A 207 1.72 19.22 1.12
CA GLN A 207 1.79 17.76 1.20
C GLN A 207 3.24 17.25 1.13
N GLU A 208 4.09 17.85 0.31
CA GLU A 208 5.52 17.53 0.27
C GLU A 208 6.17 17.76 1.62
N LYS A 209 5.99 18.95 2.19
CA LYS A 209 6.56 19.33 3.49
C LYS A 209 6.08 18.39 4.59
N GLU A 210 4.78 18.14 4.70
CA GLU A 210 4.21 17.26 5.72
C GLU A 210 4.69 15.81 5.56
N ALA A 211 4.83 15.31 4.32
CA ALA A 211 5.35 13.97 4.06
C ALA A 211 6.83 13.84 4.49
N LEU A 212 7.66 14.86 4.21
CA LEU A 212 9.07 14.90 4.61
C LEU A 212 9.20 14.91 6.14
N GLU A 213 8.43 15.76 6.82
CA GLU A 213 8.42 15.83 8.29
C GLU A 213 7.93 14.51 8.91
N SER A 214 6.88 13.90 8.34
CA SER A 214 6.34 12.62 8.81
C SER A 214 7.32 11.47 8.61
N ARG A 215 8.03 11.41 7.46
CA ARG A 215 9.12 10.46 7.24
C ARG A 215 10.20 10.60 8.30
N ASP A 216 10.61 11.83 8.62
CA ASP A 216 11.67 12.07 9.60
C ASP A 216 11.23 11.74 11.04
N LYS A 217 9.95 11.93 11.37
CA LYS A 217 9.34 11.42 12.61
C LYS A 217 9.38 9.88 12.62
N GLN A 218 8.91 9.23 11.56
CA GLN A 218 8.84 7.76 11.46
C GLN A 218 10.22 7.10 11.47
N GLN A 219 11.22 7.72 10.84
CA GLN A 219 12.59 7.21 10.80
C GLN A 219 13.19 7.06 12.19
N LYS A 220 12.83 7.92 13.16
CA LYS A 220 13.28 7.84 14.55
C LYS A 220 12.77 6.58 15.27
N LEU A 221 11.70 5.98 14.78
CA LEU A 221 11.09 4.77 15.34
C LEU A 221 11.66 3.48 14.72
N LEU A 222 12.40 3.59 13.61
CA LEU A 222 12.86 2.45 12.82
C LEU A 222 14.39 2.37 12.80
N ASN A 223 14.92 1.16 13.04
CA ASN A 223 16.36 0.91 12.97
C ASN A 223 16.89 0.87 11.53
N ARG A 224 16.05 0.45 10.58
CA ARG A 224 16.38 0.39 9.16
C ARG A 224 16.03 1.72 8.52
N LYS A 225 16.86 2.16 7.58
CA LYS A 225 16.62 3.40 6.83
C LYS A 225 15.35 3.27 5.99
N ILE A 226 14.48 4.27 6.08
CA ILE A 226 13.32 4.43 5.22
C ILE A 226 13.80 4.69 3.79
N VAL A 227 13.23 3.93 2.84
CA VAL A 227 13.53 4.01 1.41
C VAL A 227 12.37 4.58 0.60
N THR A 228 11.29 5.00 1.25
CA THR A 228 10.14 5.67 0.64
C THR A 228 10.58 6.86 -0.18
N GLU A 229 10.20 6.88 -1.46
CA GLU A 229 10.36 8.06 -2.31
C GLU A 229 9.23 9.08 -2.03
N ILE A 230 9.57 10.36 -2.00
CA ILE A 230 8.60 11.45 -1.84
C ILE A 230 8.81 12.36 -3.05
N LEU A 231 7.88 12.31 -4.00
CA LEU A 231 8.01 12.93 -5.32
C LEU A 231 6.68 13.59 -5.74
N PRO A 232 6.68 14.50 -6.72
CA PRO A 232 5.44 15.02 -7.28
C PRO A 232 4.56 13.91 -7.88
N ALA A 233 3.25 14.03 -7.71
CA ALA A 233 2.27 13.19 -8.39
C ALA A 233 2.39 13.36 -9.91
N LYS A 234 2.45 12.23 -10.61
CA LYS A 234 2.47 12.14 -12.07
C LYS A 234 1.18 11.50 -12.55
N LYS A 235 1.02 11.42 -13.87
CA LYS A 235 -0.13 10.83 -14.53
C LYS A 235 -0.55 9.53 -13.86
N PHE A 236 -1.81 9.47 -13.47
CA PHE A 236 -2.42 8.30 -12.86
C PHE A 236 -3.15 7.50 -13.93
N TYR A 237 -2.89 6.21 -13.98
CA TYR A 237 -3.61 5.26 -14.84
C TYR A 237 -4.43 4.35 -13.94
N SER A 238 -5.76 4.45 -14.04
CA SER A 238 -6.66 3.55 -13.32
C SER A 238 -6.37 2.10 -13.70
N ALA A 239 -6.21 1.23 -12.71
CA ALA A 239 -6.12 -0.20 -12.95
C ALA A 239 -7.48 -0.74 -13.40
N GLU A 240 -7.47 -1.93 -14.00
CA GLU A 240 -8.68 -2.58 -14.47
C GLU A 240 -9.69 -2.83 -13.34
N GLU A 241 -10.98 -2.85 -13.67
CA GLU A 241 -12.07 -2.96 -12.69
C GLU A 241 -11.97 -4.18 -11.76
N TYR A 242 -11.31 -5.25 -12.21
CA TYR A 242 -11.11 -6.45 -11.39
C TYR A 242 -10.09 -6.24 -10.25
N HIS A 243 -9.27 -5.19 -10.30
CA HIS A 243 -8.37 -4.80 -9.21
C HIS A 243 -9.04 -3.85 -8.20
N GLN A 244 -10.05 -3.09 -8.62
CA GLN A 244 -10.69 -2.07 -7.79
C GLN A 244 -11.47 -2.72 -6.63
N GLN A 245 -11.25 -2.26 -5.40
CA GLN A 245 -11.86 -2.76 -4.16
C GLN A 245 -11.80 -4.29 -4.03
N TYR A 246 -10.70 -4.90 -4.49
CA TYR A 246 -10.58 -6.36 -4.65
C TYR A 246 -10.86 -7.15 -3.36
N LEU A 247 -10.33 -6.70 -2.22
CA LEU A 247 -10.49 -7.40 -0.93
C LEU A 247 -11.89 -7.24 -0.34
N GLU A 248 -12.56 -6.11 -0.59
CA GLU A 248 -13.96 -5.91 -0.22
C GLU A 248 -14.89 -6.81 -1.05
N LYS A 249 -14.56 -7.01 -2.33
CA LYS A 249 -15.29 -7.89 -3.24
C LYS A 249 -15.11 -9.39 -2.94
N GLY A 250 -14.09 -9.77 -2.15
CA GLY A 250 -13.89 -11.15 -1.69
C GLY A 250 -12.45 -11.64 -1.74
N GLY A 251 -11.55 -10.92 -2.41
CA GLY A 251 -10.18 -11.35 -2.62
C GLY A 251 -10.07 -12.71 -3.35
N ARG A 252 -8.88 -13.30 -3.29
CA ARG A 252 -8.53 -14.56 -3.96
C ARG A 252 -9.33 -15.76 -3.48
N PHE A 253 -9.73 -15.76 -2.21
CA PHE A 253 -10.38 -16.91 -1.56
C PHE A 253 -11.88 -16.71 -1.33
N GLY A 254 -12.47 -15.63 -1.85
CA GLY A 254 -13.89 -15.28 -1.67
C GLY A 254 -14.26 -14.78 -0.26
N SER A 255 -13.30 -14.66 0.64
CA SER A 255 -13.48 -14.20 2.02
C SER A 255 -13.36 -12.67 2.10
N LYS A 256 -14.51 -11.98 2.00
CA LYS A 256 -14.57 -10.52 2.06
C LYS A 256 -13.92 -9.94 3.30
N GLN A 257 -13.29 -8.79 3.13
CA GLN A 257 -12.76 -7.97 4.22
C GLN A 257 -13.52 -6.66 4.26
N SER A 258 -14.08 -6.31 5.42
CA SER A 258 -14.91 -5.11 5.55
C SER A 258 -14.12 -3.84 5.23
N ALA A 259 -14.69 -2.98 4.38
CA ALA A 259 -14.20 -1.63 4.09
C ALA A 259 -14.91 -0.55 4.93
N GLY A 260 -15.73 -0.96 5.91
CA GLY A 260 -16.46 -0.04 6.78
C GLY A 260 -15.54 0.97 7.48
N LYS A 261 -15.98 2.23 7.56
CA LYS A 261 -15.21 3.30 8.20
C LYS A 261 -14.88 2.95 9.65
N GLY A 262 -13.61 3.10 10.04
CA GLY A 262 -13.09 2.75 11.36
C GLY A 262 -12.88 1.26 11.59
N CYS A 263 -13.04 0.39 10.59
CA CYS A 263 -12.77 -1.04 10.73
C CYS A 263 -11.27 -1.29 11.00
N ASN A 264 -10.96 -1.96 12.10
CA ASN A 264 -9.59 -2.28 12.53
C ASN A 264 -9.26 -3.78 12.38
N ASP A 265 -10.11 -4.55 11.72
CA ASP A 265 -9.83 -5.97 11.45
C ASP A 265 -8.50 -6.12 10.68
N PRO A 266 -7.61 -7.04 11.04
CA PRO A 266 -6.35 -7.22 10.33
C PRO A 266 -6.57 -7.47 8.83
N ILE A 267 -5.97 -6.61 8.00
CA ILE A 267 -6.03 -6.76 6.54
C ILE A 267 -5.10 -7.89 6.10
N ARG A 268 -5.68 -8.92 5.46
CA ARG A 268 -4.98 -10.01 4.79
C ARG A 268 -4.64 -9.61 3.36
N CYS A 269 -3.42 -9.86 2.93
CA CYS A 269 -2.87 -9.30 1.68
C CYS A 269 -3.70 -9.63 0.43
N TYR A 270 -4.21 -10.86 0.32
CA TYR A 270 -4.82 -11.34 -0.94
C TYR A 270 -6.25 -11.85 -0.79
N GLY A 271 -6.81 -11.92 0.42
CA GLY A 271 -8.10 -12.55 0.70
C GLY A 271 -8.09 -13.33 2.01
#